data_AF-A0A6L9L135-F1
#
_entry.id   AF-A0A6L9L135-F1
#
_cell.length_a   1.000
_cell.length_b   1.000
_cell.length_c   1.000
_cell.angle_alpha   90.00
_cell.angle_beta   90.00
_cell.angle_gamma   90.00
#
_symmetry.space_group_name_H-M   'P 1'
#
loop_
_entity.id
_entity.type
_entity.pdbx_description
1 polymer ?
#
loop_
_entity_poly.entity_id
_entity_poly.type
_entity_poly.pdbx_seq_one_letter_code
_entity_poly.pdbx_strand_id
1 'polypeptide(L)'
;MSDTTLSGHLAAAAAMVLLPPDEKLLAILAETYHTKIDLLRASQDFYDTLCVPQSGHYVPPYAHVLARMRQIKGYYNFPPARYDGGDALRAWYDAVDFEPLSLDVDPMNQGPHRPLDHIGFVLTFLSELADAAEKSEVAREIAIGFATEHFGHWVDCYVDMLSRSDSPYISFVAEALAEAVAAVRENFPQEVKADPDLAAV
;
A
#
# COMPACT_ATOMS: atom_id res chain seq x y z
N MET A 1 25.63 -5.26 -2.76
CA MET A 1 24.18 -5.03 -2.65
C MET A 1 23.63 -5.42 -4.00
N SER A 2 22.84 -6.49 -4.07
CA SER A 2 22.13 -6.87 -5.29
C SER A 2 21.28 -5.68 -5.73
N ASP A 3 21.30 -5.33 -7.02
CA ASP A 3 20.33 -4.37 -7.58
C ASP A 3 18.93 -4.88 -7.19
N THR A 4 18.24 -4.15 -6.31
CA THR A 4 16.87 -4.48 -5.93
C THR A 4 16.01 -4.16 -7.14
N THR A 5 15.43 -5.18 -7.77
CA THR A 5 14.50 -5.01 -8.89
C THR A 5 13.27 -4.24 -8.41
N LEU A 6 12.57 -3.57 -9.34
CA LEU A 6 11.31 -2.88 -9.04
C LEU A 6 10.33 -3.84 -8.33
N SER A 7 10.18 -5.06 -8.85
CA SER A 7 9.35 -6.09 -8.22
C SER A 7 9.76 -6.35 -6.76
N GLY A 8 11.06 -6.59 -6.50
CA GLY A 8 11.54 -6.81 -5.13
C GLY A 8 11.23 -5.65 -4.18
N HIS A 9 11.32 -4.41 -4.65
CA HIS A 9 10.96 -3.22 -3.88
C HIS A 9 9.46 -3.22 -3.54
N LEU A 10 8.59 -3.41 -4.54
CA LEU A 10 7.14 -3.38 -4.35
C LEU A 10 6.66 -4.51 -3.43
N ALA A 11 7.20 -5.72 -3.58
CA ALA A 11 6.91 -6.84 -2.69
C ALA A 11 7.33 -6.56 -1.23
N ALA A 12 8.48 -5.93 -1.02
CA ALA A 12 8.95 -5.58 0.32
C ALA A 12 8.02 -4.54 0.98
N ALA A 13 7.65 -3.47 0.26
CA ALA A 13 6.73 -2.46 0.75
C ALA A 13 5.33 -3.05 1.04
N ALA A 14 4.84 -3.95 0.17
CA ALA A 14 3.59 -4.68 0.39
C ALA A 14 3.64 -5.54 1.67
N ALA A 15 4.72 -6.27 1.89
CA ALA A 15 4.88 -7.10 3.09
C ALA A 15 4.81 -6.28 4.38
N MET A 16 5.41 -5.08 4.40
CA MET A 16 5.42 -4.19 5.57
C MET A 16 4.03 -3.67 5.99
N VAL A 17 3.02 -3.74 5.10
CA VAL A 17 1.63 -3.37 5.41
C VAL A 17 0.69 -4.57 5.51
N LEU A 18 1.15 -5.77 5.17
CA LEU A 18 0.37 -7.01 5.23
C LEU A 18 0.72 -7.87 6.44
N LEU A 19 1.96 -7.79 6.92
CA LEU A 19 2.52 -8.64 7.97
C LEU A 19 3.17 -7.81 9.07
N PRO A 20 3.06 -8.23 10.35
CA PRO A 20 3.79 -7.59 11.44
C PRO A 20 5.31 -7.73 11.23
N PRO A 21 6.11 -6.78 11.75
CA PRO A 21 7.56 -6.85 11.61
C PRO A 21 8.14 -8.05 12.37
N ASP A 22 9.19 -8.64 11.81
CA ASP A 22 10.02 -9.66 12.47
C ASP A 22 11.42 -9.10 12.81
N GLU A 23 12.21 -9.90 13.54
CA GLU A 23 13.58 -9.50 13.93
C GLU A 23 14.47 -9.18 12.72
N LYS A 24 14.26 -9.88 11.60
CA LYS A 24 15.09 -9.73 10.40
C LYS A 24 14.81 -8.39 9.71
N LEU A 25 13.54 -8.03 9.53
CA LEU A 25 13.14 -6.74 9.00
C LEU A 25 13.66 -5.61 9.87
N LEU A 26 13.49 -5.71 11.19
CA LEU A 26 13.95 -4.66 12.11
C LEU A 26 15.47 -4.52 12.12
N ALA A 27 16.22 -5.61 11.94
CA ALA A 27 17.68 -5.54 11.80
C ALA A 27 18.08 -4.76 10.53
N ILE A 28 17.41 -5.00 9.40
CA ILE A 28 17.64 -4.28 8.13
C ILE A 28 17.32 -2.79 8.30
N LEU A 29 16.18 -2.46 8.91
CA LEU A 29 15.78 -1.08 9.15
C LEU A 29 16.75 -0.38 10.12
N ALA A 30 17.19 -1.07 11.19
CA ALA A 30 18.12 -0.50 12.15
C ALA A 30 19.51 -0.23 11.55
N GLU A 31 19.97 -1.07 10.63
CA GLU A 31 21.20 -0.84 9.87
C GLU A 31 21.06 0.36 8.93
N THR A 32 19.94 0.45 8.21
CA THR A 32 19.67 1.48 7.19
C THR A 32 19.47 2.86 7.81
N TYR A 33 18.66 2.95 8.87
CA TYR A 33 18.25 4.21 9.48
C TYR A 33 19.02 4.55 10.77
N HIS A 34 20.03 3.74 11.11
CA HIS A 34 20.82 3.87 12.34
C HIS A 34 19.98 4.05 13.61
N THR A 35 18.79 3.44 13.63
CA THR A 35 17.78 3.60 14.68
C THR A 35 17.38 2.26 15.22
N LYS A 36 17.62 2.02 16.51
CA LYS A 36 17.21 0.77 17.15
C LYS A 36 15.69 0.77 17.35
N ILE A 37 15.02 -0.23 16.81
CA ILE A 37 13.58 -0.44 16.96
C ILE A 37 13.36 -1.63 17.89
N ASP A 38 12.51 -1.47 18.89
CA ASP A 38 12.07 -2.58 19.75
C ASP A 38 11.00 -3.40 19.03
N LEU A 39 11.17 -4.72 18.98
CA LEU A 39 10.27 -5.62 18.25
C LEU A 39 8.85 -5.57 18.79
N LEU A 40 8.68 -5.70 20.09
CA LEU A 40 7.36 -5.71 20.70
C LEU A 40 6.64 -4.39 20.45
N ARG A 41 7.36 -3.27 20.56
CA ARG A 41 6.82 -1.95 20.25
C ARG A 41 6.43 -1.81 18.78
N ALA A 42 7.29 -2.24 17.84
CA ALA A 42 7.00 -2.18 16.41
C ALA A 42 5.79 -3.03 16.02
N SER A 43 5.68 -4.24 16.59
CA SER A 43 4.49 -5.09 16.39
C SER A 43 3.22 -4.42 16.93
N GLN A 44 3.28 -3.80 18.12
CA GLN A 44 2.12 -3.06 18.64
C GLN A 44 1.74 -1.88 17.74
N ASP A 45 2.71 -1.09 17.29
CA ASP A 45 2.48 0.05 16.40
C ASP A 45 1.91 -0.41 15.04
N PHE A 46 2.34 -1.56 14.51
CA PHE A 46 1.76 -2.21 13.34
C PHE A 46 0.26 -2.48 13.55
N TYR A 47 -0.11 -3.19 14.62
CA TYR A 47 -1.51 -3.52 14.87
C TYR A 47 -2.36 -2.27 15.10
N ASP A 48 -1.89 -1.34 15.92
CA ASP A 48 -2.61 -0.11 16.24
C ASP A 48 -2.85 0.74 14.99
N THR A 49 -1.86 0.85 14.10
CA THR A 49 -1.96 1.73 12.95
C THR A 49 -2.64 1.06 11.75
N LEU A 50 -2.41 -0.23 11.53
CA LEU A 50 -2.77 -0.89 10.27
C LEU A 50 -3.91 -1.91 10.40
N CYS A 51 -4.20 -2.40 11.61
CA CYS A 51 -5.12 -3.53 11.80
C CYS A 51 -6.33 -3.24 12.69
N VAL A 52 -6.21 -2.36 13.71
CA VAL A 52 -7.23 -2.21 14.76
C VAL A 52 -7.92 -0.85 14.71
N PRO A 53 -9.13 -0.73 14.11
CA PRO A 53 -9.88 0.54 14.04
C PRO A 53 -10.12 1.25 15.38
N GLN A 54 -10.15 0.50 16.48
CA GLN A 54 -10.41 1.03 17.83
C GLN A 54 -9.16 1.57 18.55
N SER A 55 -7.97 1.47 17.95
CA SER A 55 -6.71 1.90 18.58
C SER A 55 -6.60 3.41 18.81
N GLY A 56 -7.34 4.21 18.02
CA GLY A 56 -7.18 5.66 17.95
C GLY A 56 -6.03 6.14 17.05
N HIS A 57 -5.17 5.23 16.58
CA HIS A 57 -4.09 5.51 15.62
C HIS A 57 -4.31 4.87 14.25
N TYR A 58 -5.42 4.16 14.07
CA TYR A 58 -5.72 3.41 12.86
C TYR A 58 -5.84 4.30 11.61
N VAL A 59 -5.15 3.88 10.54
CA VAL A 59 -5.23 4.47 9.20
C VAL A 59 -5.70 3.37 8.24
N PRO A 60 -6.89 3.52 7.62
CA PRO A 60 -7.45 2.47 6.77
C PRO A 60 -6.63 2.30 5.49
N PRO A 61 -6.16 1.08 5.18
CA PRO A 61 -5.30 0.79 4.03
C PRO A 61 -6.06 0.62 2.70
N TYR A 62 -7.27 1.16 2.55
CA TYR A 62 -8.17 0.86 1.44
C TYR A 62 -8.44 2.07 0.54
N ALA A 63 -8.29 1.90 -0.77
CA ALA A 63 -8.51 2.98 -1.74
C ALA A 63 -9.92 3.60 -1.63
N HIS A 64 -10.98 2.79 -1.59
CA HIS A 64 -12.36 3.26 -1.52
C HIS A 64 -12.70 4.04 -0.24
N VAL A 65 -11.97 3.78 0.85
CA VAL A 65 -12.12 4.51 2.12
C VAL A 65 -11.41 5.86 2.01
N LEU A 66 -10.15 5.83 1.58
CA LEU A 66 -9.29 7.02 1.47
C LEU A 66 -9.77 8.00 0.40
N ALA A 67 -10.28 7.51 -0.73
CA ALA A 67 -10.88 8.35 -1.78
C ALA A 67 -12.13 9.14 -1.30
N ARG A 68 -12.72 8.76 -0.16
CA ARG A 68 -13.92 9.37 0.42
C ARG A 68 -13.67 9.97 1.80
N MET A 69 -12.42 10.01 2.25
CA MET A 69 -12.06 10.57 3.54
C MET A 69 -12.40 12.07 3.58
N ARG A 70 -12.68 12.57 4.78
CA ARG A 70 -12.92 14.00 4.99
C ARG A 70 -12.10 14.50 6.15
N GLN A 71 -11.42 15.63 5.97
CA GLN A 71 -10.79 16.32 7.08
C GLN A 71 -11.80 17.27 7.74
N ILE A 72 -12.09 17.06 9.02
CA ILE A 72 -13.05 17.86 9.80
C ILE A 72 -12.35 18.31 11.08
N LYS A 73 -12.17 19.63 11.24
CA LYS A 73 -11.56 20.24 12.44
C LYS A 73 -10.18 19.63 12.81
N GLY A 74 -9.36 19.34 11.80
CA GLY A 74 -8.03 18.75 11.99
C GLY A 74 -7.99 17.23 12.17
N TYR A 75 -9.16 16.56 12.20
CA TYR A 75 -9.25 15.10 12.28
C TYR A 75 -9.65 14.51 10.92
N TYR A 76 -9.13 13.33 10.61
CA TYR A 76 -9.60 12.55 9.47
C TYR A 76 -10.81 11.71 9.87
N ASN A 77 -11.89 11.87 9.12
CA ASN A 77 -13.06 11.02 9.20
C ASN A 77 -13.05 10.05 8.02
N PHE A 78 -13.02 8.77 8.34
CA PHE A 78 -13.05 7.68 7.37
C PHE A 78 -14.46 7.08 7.32
N PRO A 79 -15.04 6.87 6.13
CA PRO A 79 -16.22 6.02 6.01
C PRO A 79 -15.88 4.58 6.41
N PRO A 80 -16.87 3.76 6.81
CA PRO A 80 -16.63 2.35 7.07
C PRO A 80 -16.15 1.65 5.80
N ALA A 81 -15.16 0.77 5.95
CA ALA A 81 -14.75 -0.13 4.88
C ALA A 81 -15.92 -1.04 4.49
N ARG A 82 -16.16 -1.16 3.17
CA ARG A 82 -17.23 -2.01 2.64
C ARG A 82 -16.65 -3.28 2.05
N TYR A 83 -17.38 -4.39 2.13
CA TYR A 83 -16.95 -5.67 1.59
C TYR A 83 -16.83 -5.69 0.05
N ASP A 84 -17.55 -4.80 -0.64
CA ASP A 84 -17.49 -4.59 -2.10
C ASP A 84 -16.42 -3.56 -2.50
N GLY A 85 -15.62 -3.10 -1.53
CA GLY A 85 -14.47 -2.24 -1.77
C GLY A 85 -13.48 -2.92 -2.70
N GLY A 86 -13.14 -2.25 -3.80
CA GLY A 86 -12.21 -2.77 -4.79
C GLY A 86 -12.76 -3.81 -5.76
N ASP A 87 -14.07 -4.05 -5.83
CA ASP A 87 -14.64 -5.00 -6.82
C ASP A 87 -14.25 -4.67 -8.27
N ALA A 88 -14.00 -3.38 -8.57
CA ALA A 88 -13.48 -2.94 -9.87
C ALA A 88 -12.10 -3.52 -10.22
N LEU A 89 -11.28 -3.90 -9.22
CA LEU A 89 -9.95 -4.48 -9.43
C LEU A 89 -10.02 -5.96 -9.81
N ARG A 90 -11.17 -6.64 -9.62
CA ARG A 90 -11.28 -8.07 -9.88
C ARG A 90 -10.94 -8.44 -11.32
N ALA A 91 -11.45 -7.68 -12.29
CA ALA A 91 -11.16 -7.93 -13.70
C ALA A 91 -9.66 -7.78 -14.03
N TRP A 92 -8.95 -6.90 -13.32
CA TRP A 92 -7.51 -6.71 -13.47
C TRP A 92 -6.72 -7.88 -12.88
N TYR A 93 -7.13 -8.34 -11.70
CA TYR A 93 -6.52 -9.51 -11.05
C TYR A 93 -6.74 -10.79 -11.86
N ASP A 94 -7.97 -11.02 -12.31
CA ASP A 94 -8.34 -12.19 -13.13
C ASP A 94 -7.57 -12.21 -14.47
N ALA A 95 -7.26 -11.04 -15.04
CA ALA A 95 -6.58 -10.93 -16.34
C ALA A 95 -5.16 -11.51 -16.34
N VAL A 96 -4.53 -11.63 -15.17
CA VAL A 96 -3.18 -12.18 -15.01
C VAL A 96 -3.11 -13.30 -13.97
N ASP A 97 -4.26 -13.89 -13.62
CA ASP A 97 -4.39 -14.99 -12.65
C ASP A 97 -3.83 -14.64 -11.25
N PHE A 98 -3.96 -13.37 -10.84
CA PHE A 98 -3.57 -12.92 -9.51
C PHE A 98 -4.69 -13.23 -8.51
N GLU A 99 -4.40 -14.07 -7.52
CA GLU A 99 -5.36 -14.41 -6.47
C GLU A 99 -5.00 -13.69 -5.17
N PRO A 100 -5.55 -12.48 -4.91
CA PRO A 100 -5.21 -11.71 -3.73
C PRO A 100 -5.52 -12.47 -2.46
N LEU A 101 -6.56 -13.34 -2.42
CA LEU A 101 -6.95 -14.10 -1.23
C LEU A 101 -5.93 -15.17 -0.81
N SER A 102 -5.01 -15.54 -1.72
CA SER A 102 -3.94 -16.51 -1.44
C SER A 102 -2.73 -15.91 -0.74
N LEU A 103 -2.63 -14.57 -0.70
CA LEU A 103 -1.49 -13.88 -0.09
C LEU A 103 -1.39 -14.16 1.40
N ASP A 104 -0.14 -14.32 1.86
CA ASP A 104 0.17 -14.36 3.28
C ASP A 104 -0.04 -12.97 3.88
N VAL A 105 -0.95 -12.91 4.83
CA VAL A 105 -1.31 -11.69 5.53
C VAL A 105 -1.53 -12.02 7.00
N ASP A 106 -1.39 -11.02 7.85
CA ASP A 106 -1.68 -11.16 9.27
C ASP A 106 -3.09 -11.72 9.50
N PRO A 107 -3.30 -12.64 10.47
CA PRO A 107 -4.61 -13.20 10.78
C PRO A 107 -5.73 -12.17 11.00
N MET A 108 -5.40 -10.96 11.48
CA MET A 108 -6.38 -9.87 11.62
C MET A 108 -6.95 -9.40 10.27
N ASN A 109 -6.23 -9.65 9.18
CA ASN A 109 -6.57 -9.28 7.80
C ASN A 109 -7.06 -10.48 6.94
N GLN A 110 -7.19 -11.69 7.51
CA GLN A 110 -7.57 -12.92 6.78
C GLN A 110 -9.09 -13.14 6.57
N GLY A 111 -9.90 -12.07 6.64
CA GLY A 111 -11.36 -12.19 6.49
C GLY A 111 -11.83 -12.56 5.07
N PRO A 112 -12.92 -13.35 4.91
CA PRO A 112 -13.46 -13.75 3.61
C PRO A 112 -14.10 -12.60 2.81
N HIS A 113 -14.29 -11.44 3.45
CA HIS A 113 -14.88 -10.24 2.88
C HIS A 113 -13.89 -9.07 2.89
N ARG A 114 -12.60 -9.37 2.75
CA ARG A 114 -11.56 -8.34 2.69
C ARG A 114 -11.68 -7.53 1.39
N PRO A 115 -11.68 -6.19 1.47
CA PRO A 115 -11.68 -5.35 0.28
C PRO A 115 -10.46 -5.65 -0.60
N LEU A 116 -10.67 -5.65 -1.92
CA LEU A 116 -9.63 -5.98 -2.91
C LEU A 116 -8.66 -4.82 -3.17
N ASP A 117 -9.01 -3.62 -2.71
CA ASP A 117 -8.26 -2.38 -2.89
C ASP A 117 -7.40 -2.01 -1.67
N HIS A 118 -7.00 -3.02 -0.90
CA HIS A 118 -5.97 -2.86 0.13
C HIS A 118 -4.62 -2.53 -0.54
N ILE A 119 -3.91 -1.51 -0.06
CA ILE A 119 -2.63 -1.07 -0.64
C ILE A 119 -1.60 -2.20 -0.76
N GLY A 120 -1.50 -3.08 0.23
CA GLY A 120 -0.65 -4.27 0.16
C GLY A 120 -0.99 -5.19 -1.03
N PHE A 121 -2.27 -5.40 -1.35
CA PHE A 121 -2.67 -6.22 -2.51
C PHE A 121 -2.35 -5.53 -3.83
N VAL A 122 -2.61 -4.24 -3.89
CA VAL A 122 -2.30 -3.39 -5.06
C VAL A 122 -0.79 -3.40 -5.34
N LEU A 123 0.04 -3.29 -4.30
CA LEU A 123 1.51 -3.32 -4.45
C LEU A 123 2.03 -4.71 -4.81
N THR A 124 1.49 -5.79 -4.23
CA THR A 124 1.88 -7.15 -4.63
C THR A 124 1.49 -7.43 -6.09
N PHE A 125 0.31 -7.00 -6.52
CA PHE A 125 -0.11 -7.10 -7.91
C PHE A 125 0.85 -6.35 -8.86
N LEU A 126 1.19 -5.11 -8.53
CA LEU A 126 2.16 -4.32 -9.29
C LEU A 126 3.57 -4.94 -9.26
N SER A 127 3.94 -5.62 -8.18
CA SER A 127 5.20 -6.37 -8.09
C SER A 127 5.25 -7.51 -9.10
N GLU A 128 4.19 -8.31 -9.21
CA GLU A 128 4.11 -9.40 -10.19
C GLU A 128 4.12 -8.88 -11.62
N LEU A 129 3.37 -7.81 -11.88
CA LEU A 129 3.39 -7.15 -13.18
C LEU A 129 4.77 -6.56 -13.51
N ALA A 130 5.48 -6.00 -12.53
CA ALA A 130 6.83 -5.48 -12.73
C ALA A 130 7.82 -6.58 -13.12
N ASP A 131 7.77 -7.75 -12.46
CA ASP A 131 8.60 -8.90 -12.83
C ASP A 131 8.27 -9.40 -14.25
N ALA A 132 6.98 -9.51 -14.58
CA ALA A 132 6.53 -9.91 -15.91
C ALA A 132 6.89 -8.89 -17.00
N ALA A 133 6.84 -7.59 -16.70
CA ALA A 133 7.13 -6.48 -17.61
C ALA A 133 8.61 -6.39 -18.02
N GLU A 134 9.52 -7.10 -17.35
CA GLU A 134 10.90 -7.28 -17.82
C GLU A 134 10.97 -8.08 -19.13
N LYS A 135 9.95 -8.93 -19.40
CA LYS A 135 9.93 -9.89 -20.51
C LYS A 135 8.70 -9.77 -21.41
N SER A 136 7.69 -9.01 -21.00
CA SER A 136 6.40 -8.93 -21.69
C SER A 136 5.90 -7.49 -21.78
N GLU A 137 5.80 -6.96 -23.00
CA GLU A 137 5.21 -5.63 -23.24
C GLU A 137 3.73 -5.61 -22.84
N VAL A 138 3.00 -6.72 -23.03
CA VAL A 138 1.60 -6.83 -22.60
C VAL A 138 1.48 -6.65 -21.08
N ALA A 139 2.39 -7.24 -20.30
CA ALA A 139 2.38 -7.04 -18.85
C ALA A 139 2.70 -5.58 -18.47
N ARG A 140 3.60 -4.93 -19.22
CA ARG A 140 3.90 -3.50 -19.05
C ARG A 140 2.69 -2.62 -19.36
N GLU A 141 1.97 -2.88 -20.45
CA GLU A 141 0.74 -2.17 -20.81
C GLU A 141 -0.35 -2.35 -19.74
N ILE A 142 -0.52 -3.57 -19.22
CA ILE A 142 -1.44 -3.85 -18.10
C ILE A 142 -1.02 -3.05 -16.86
N ALA A 143 0.27 -3.02 -16.51
CA ALA A 143 0.78 -2.26 -15.37
C ALA A 143 0.51 -0.76 -15.50
N ILE A 144 0.76 -0.18 -16.69
CA ILE A 144 0.47 1.24 -16.99
C ILE A 144 -1.03 1.52 -16.88
N GLY A 145 -1.86 0.66 -17.48
CA GLY A 145 -3.32 0.81 -17.44
C GLY A 145 -3.86 0.74 -16.01
N PHE A 146 -3.43 -0.26 -15.25
CA PHE A 146 -3.81 -0.44 -13.86
C PHE A 146 -3.36 0.73 -12.99
N ALA A 147 -2.09 1.13 -13.10
CA ALA A 147 -1.56 2.26 -12.35
C ALA A 147 -2.36 3.53 -12.66
N THR A 148 -2.65 3.80 -13.93
CA THR A 148 -3.41 4.99 -14.35
C THR A 148 -4.83 5.02 -13.78
N GLU A 149 -5.49 3.87 -13.66
CA GLU A 149 -6.88 3.80 -13.19
C GLU A 149 -7.00 3.71 -11.66
N HIS A 150 -6.14 2.92 -11.01
CA HIS A 150 -6.33 2.51 -9.61
C HIS A 150 -5.23 3.02 -8.65
N PHE A 151 -4.09 3.48 -9.15
CA PHE A 151 -2.95 3.92 -8.31
C PHE A 151 -2.87 5.45 -8.19
N GLY A 152 -4.00 6.06 -7.82
CA GLY A 152 -4.16 7.52 -7.80
C GLY A 152 -3.72 8.22 -6.51
N HIS A 153 -4.27 9.43 -6.32
CA HIS A 153 -3.93 10.32 -5.19
C HIS A 153 -4.17 9.72 -3.80
N TRP A 154 -5.06 8.74 -3.67
CA TRP A 154 -5.34 8.08 -2.40
C TRP A 154 -4.07 7.44 -1.79
N VAL A 155 -3.12 7.02 -2.62
CA VAL A 155 -1.86 6.43 -2.15
C VAL A 155 -0.98 7.50 -1.50
N ASP A 156 -0.90 8.70 -2.09
CA ASP A 156 -0.17 9.82 -1.49
C ASP A 156 -0.76 10.21 -0.14
N CYS A 157 -2.09 10.24 -0.06
CA CYS A 157 -2.81 10.50 1.19
C CYS A 157 -2.47 9.45 2.25
N TYR A 158 -2.39 8.18 1.87
CA TYR A 158 -2.03 7.11 2.79
C TYR A 158 -0.60 7.27 3.31
N VAL A 159 0.36 7.51 2.41
CA VAL A 159 1.77 7.76 2.76
C VAL A 159 1.91 8.97 3.67
N ASP A 160 1.26 10.10 3.34
CA ASP A 160 1.29 11.31 4.16
C ASP A 160 0.72 11.06 5.57
N MET A 161 -0.38 10.31 5.70
CA MET A 161 -0.94 9.96 7.01
C MET A 161 0.03 9.12 7.85
N LEU A 162 0.65 8.09 7.25
CA LEU A 162 1.60 7.25 7.97
C LEU A 162 2.88 8.02 8.35
N SER A 163 3.34 8.94 7.50
CA SER A 163 4.53 9.76 7.75
C SER A 163 4.41 10.70 8.96
N ARG A 164 3.18 10.95 9.42
CA ARG A 164 2.88 11.78 10.59
C ARG A 164 2.78 10.96 11.88
N SER A 165 3.05 9.66 11.82
CA SER A 165 3.07 8.80 13.00
C SER A 165 4.28 9.10 13.88
N ASP A 166 4.07 9.15 15.20
CA ASP A 166 5.16 9.27 16.17
C ASP A 166 5.94 7.93 16.34
N SER A 167 5.51 6.85 15.69
CA SER A 167 6.23 5.57 15.69
C SER A 167 7.37 5.58 14.66
N PRO A 168 8.62 5.30 15.07
CA PRO A 168 9.73 5.13 14.13
C PRO A 168 9.47 4.03 13.11
N TYR A 169 8.87 2.90 13.53
CA TYR A 169 8.57 1.80 12.62
C TYR A 169 7.57 2.22 11.55
N ILE A 170 6.46 2.87 11.93
CA ILE A 170 5.45 3.34 10.97
C ILE A 170 6.01 4.43 10.05
N SER A 171 6.91 5.28 10.54
CA SER A 171 7.62 6.24 9.69
C SER A 171 8.45 5.55 8.61
N PHE A 172 9.15 4.45 8.95
CA PHE A 172 9.89 3.66 7.96
C PHE A 172 8.97 2.90 6.99
N VAL A 173 7.79 2.46 7.44
CA VAL A 173 6.75 1.92 6.55
C VAL A 173 6.31 3.00 5.55
N ALA A 174 6.06 4.23 6.02
CA ALA A 174 5.66 5.34 5.17
C ALA A 174 6.74 5.67 4.12
N GLU A 175 8.01 5.65 4.51
CA GLU A 175 9.15 5.89 3.62
C GLU A 175 9.27 4.79 2.55
N ALA A 176 9.21 3.52 2.93
CA ALA A 176 9.23 2.41 1.98
C ALA A 176 8.05 2.48 0.99
N LEU A 177 6.86 2.88 1.46
CA LEU A 177 5.71 3.10 0.58
C LEU A 177 5.92 4.31 -0.35
N ALA A 178 6.51 5.40 0.14
CA ALA A 178 6.81 6.57 -0.68
C ALA A 178 7.78 6.23 -1.81
N GLU A 179 8.83 5.46 -1.52
CA GLU A 179 9.78 4.97 -2.51
C GLU A 179 9.11 4.02 -3.51
N ALA A 180 8.29 3.07 -3.05
CA ALA A 180 7.52 2.19 -3.92
C ALA A 180 6.59 2.97 -4.86
N VAL A 181 5.91 3.99 -4.35
CA VAL A 181 5.02 4.87 -5.14
C VAL A 181 5.80 5.63 -6.20
N ALA A 182 6.95 6.21 -5.83
CA ALA A 182 7.81 6.90 -6.78
C ALA A 182 8.30 5.95 -7.88
N ALA A 183 8.71 4.74 -7.50
CA ALA A 183 9.18 3.71 -8.43
C ALA A 183 8.08 3.24 -9.40
N VAL A 184 6.84 3.07 -8.92
CA VAL A 184 5.67 2.79 -9.78
C VAL A 184 5.47 3.91 -10.79
N ARG A 185 5.48 5.17 -10.36
CA ARG A 185 5.25 6.32 -11.25
C ARG A 185 6.35 6.51 -12.29
N GLU A 186 7.58 6.19 -11.93
CA GLU A 186 8.72 6.24 -12.86
C GLU A 186 8.63 5.14 -13.93
N ASN A 187 8.25 3.92 -13.54
CA ASN A 187 8.28 2.76 -14.43
C ASN A 187 6.96 2.52 -15.19
N PHE A 188 5.84 2.96 -14.63
CA PHE A 188 4.49 2.85 -15.18
C PHE A 188 3.85 4.24 -15.24
N PRO A 189 4.33 5.12 -16.14
CA PRO A 189 3.92 6.51 -16.18
C PRO A 189 2.41 6.62 -16.45
N GLN A 190 1.73 7.31 -15.54
CA GLN A 190 0.28 7.50 -15.61
C GLN A 190 -0.04 8.65 -16.56
N GLU A 191 -1.02 8.49 -17.44
CA GLU A 191 -1.55 9.63 -18.19
C GLU A 191 -2.29 10.54 -17.22
N VAL A 192 -1.92 11.83 -17.20
CA VAL A 192 -2.65 12.85 -16.44
C VAL A 192 -4.03 13.03 -17.09
N LYS A 193 -5.03 12.31 -16.61
CA LYS A 193 -6.42 12.67 -16.87
C LYS A 193 -6.66 14.00 -16.18
N ALA A 194 -6.93 15.06 -16.95
CA ALA A 194 -7.32 16.35 -16.40
C ALA A 194 -8.54 16.12 -15.50
N ASP A 195 -8.38 16.31 -14.20
CA ASP A 195 -9.46 16.18 -13.22
C ASP A 195 -10.37 17.41 -13.35
N PRO A 196 -11.62 17.26 -13.84
CA PRO A 196 -12.53 18.40 -13.97
C PRO A 196 -12.97 18.96 -12.61
N ASP A 197 -12.80 18.23 -11.50
CA ASP A 197 -13.27 18.65 -10.17
C ASP A 197 -12.23 19.43 -9.34
N LEU A 198 -10.98 19.51 -9.80
CA LEU A 198 -9.95 20.36 -9.19
C LEU A 198 -10.03 21.85 -9.60
N ALA A 199 -10.96 22.20 -10.49
CA ALA A 199 -11.21 23.60 -10.88
C ALA A 199 -12.17 24.36 -9.94
N ALA A 200 -12.65 23.74 -8.85
CA ALA A 200 -13.71 24.29 -8.01
C ALA A 200 -13.42 24.28 -6.50
N VAL A 201 -12.18 24.52 -6.08
CA VAL A 201 -11.82 24.84 -4.68
C VAL A 201 -11.32 26.26 -4.56
#